data_AF-A0A4Q2XPD0-F1
#
_entry.id   AF-A0A4Q2XPD0-F1
#
_cell.length_a   1.000
_cell.length_b   1.000
_cell.length_c   1.000
_cell.angle_alpha   90.00
_cell.angle_beta   90.00
_cell.angle_gamma   90.00
#
_symmetry.space_group_name_H-M   'P 1'
#
loop_
_entity.id
_entity.type
_entity.pdbx_description
1 polymer ?
#
loop_
_entity_poly.entity_id
_entity_poly.type
_entity_poly.pdbx_seq_one_letter_code
_entity_poly.pdbx_strand_id
1 'polypeptide(L)'
;MAFFEGKIRPLLAENCYGCHSAQSGKTKNGLSLDSREGIRLGGDGGPALVAGAPDESLLISAVRHSSQELTMPPRKKLAPEEIALLEEWVKMGAPDPRIRKALSAVAAAATGRPAVD
;
A
#
# COMPACT_ATOMS: atom_id res chain seq x y z
N MET A 1 4.69 -13.54 -4.39
CA MET A 1 5.75 -12.50 -4.33
C MET A 1 6.05 -11.92 -5.70
N ALA A 2 6.35 -12.74 -6.73
CA ALA A 2 6.62 -12.25 -8.10
C ALA A 2 5.49 -11.40 -8.70
N PHE A 3 4.22 -11.76 -8.48
CA PHE A 3 3.08 -10.99 -8.96
C PHE A 3 3.05 -9.56 -8.38
N PHE A 4 3.20 -9.44 -7.05
CA PHE A 4 3.25 -8.14 -6.40
C PHE A 4 4.41 -7.29 -6.93
N GLU A 5 5.63 -7.84 -6.94
CA GLU A 5 6.82 -7.09 -7.36
C GLU A 5 6.80 -6.70 -8.84
N GLY A 6 6.31 -7.59 -9.71
CA GLY A 6 6.31 -7.38 -11.15
C GLY A 6 5.11 -6.62 -11.70
N LYS A 7 3.98 -6.59 -10.98
CA LYS A 7 2.72 -6.00 -11.47
C LYS A 7 2.17 -4.91 -10.55
N ILE A 8 2.15 -5.15 -9.25
CA ILE A 8 1.46 -4.28 -8.30
C ILE A 8 2.36 -3.14 -7.82
N ARG A 9 3.60 -3.42 -7.41
CA ARG A 9 4.52 -2.39 -6.94
C ARG A 9 4.75 -1.28 -7.98
N PRO A 10 5.00 -1.57 -9.27
CA PRO A 10 5.18 -0.51 -10.27
C PRO A 10 3.92 0.33 -10.43
N LEU A 11 2.74 -0.31 -10.49
CA LEU A 11 1.46 0.36 -10.62
C LEU A 11 1.20 1.30 -9.42
N LEU A 12 1.43 0.83 -8.19
CA LEU A 12 1.31 1.66 -6.98
C LEU A 12 2.32 2.82 -6.96
N ALA A 13 3.54 2.58 -7.42
CA ALA A 13 4.59 3.60 -7.48
C ALA A 13 4.23 4.73 -8.45
N GLU A 14 3.74 4.37 -9.63
CA GLU A 14 3.37 5.32 -10.68
C GLU A 14 2.09 6.10 -10.34
N ASN A 15 1.07 5.40 -9.84
CA ASN A 15 -0.27 5.96 -9.75
C ASN A 15 -0.73 6.34 -8.33
N CYS A 16 -0.07 5.85 -7.28
CA CYS A 16 -0.60 5.99 -5.90
C CYS A 16 0.32 6.76 -4.96
N TYR A 17 1.64 6.52 -5.01
CA TYR A 17 2.56 7.04 -3.99
C TYR A 17 2.67 8.56 -3.96
N GLY A 18 2.38 9.25 -5.06
CA GLY A 18 2.37 10.72 -5.11
C GLY A 18 1.42 11.38 -4.09
N CYS A 19 0.40 10.67 -3.60
CA CYS A 19 -0.55 11.16 -2.60
C CYS A 19 -0.81 10.21 -1.41
N HIS A 20 -0.43 8.93 -1.52
CA HIS A 20 -0.65 7.90 -0.51
C HIS A 20 0.66 7.18 -0.16
N SER A 21 1.70 7.94 0.17
CA SER A 21 2.95 7.37 0.70
C SER A 21 3.53 8.24 1.81
N ALA A 22 4.00 7.57 2.86
CA ALA A 22 4.80 8.22 3.88
C ALA A 22 6.09 8.79 3.28
N GLN A 23 6.66 8.10 2.30
CA GLN A 23 7.89 8.54 1.62
C GLN A 23 7.71 9.87 0.86
N SER A 24 6.56 10.12 0.23
CA SER A 24 6.29 11.41 -0.43
C SER A 24 5.87 12.52 0.55
N GLY A 25 5.77 12.21 1.85
CA GLY A 25 5.26 13.11 2.87
C GLY A 25 3.75 13.35 2.76
N LYS A 26 3.04 12.55 1.97
CA LYS A 26 1.60 12.73 1.69
C LYS A 26 0.86 11.41 1.91
N THR A 27 0.04 11.38 2.95
CA THR A 27 -0.90 10.29 3.24
C THR A 27 -2.31 10.86 3.24
N LYS A 28 -2.87 11.12 2.05
CA LYS A 28 -4.24 11.64 1.95
C LYS A 28 -5.21 10.68 2.63
N ASN A 29 -6.11 11.25 3.44
CA ASN A 29 -7.07 10.52 4.28
C ASN A 29 -6.39 9.45 5.15
N GLY A 30 -5.21 9.74 5.69
CA GLY A 30 -4.46 8.84 6.57
C GLY A 30 -3.92 7.57 5.88
N LEU A 31 -4.11 7.39 4.57
CA LEU A 31 -3.78 6.17 3.86
C LEU A 31 -2.34 6.16 3.31
N SER A 32 -1.60 5.09 3.59
CA SER A 32 -0.25 4.84 3.05
C SER A 32 -0.20 3.50 2.30
N LEU A 33 0.14 3.53 1.01
CA LEU A 33 0.21 2.36 0.12
C LEU A 33 1.66 1.90 -0.16
N ASP A 34 2.64 2.66 0.28
CA ASP A 34 4.09 2.41 0.12
C ASP A 34 4.66 1.39 1.12
N SER A 35 3.87 0.95 2.10
CA SER A 35 4.25 -0.09 3.06
C SER A 35 3.16 -1.12 3.27
N ARG A 36 3.56 -2.35 3.61
CA ARG A 36 2.65 -3.43 3.97
C ARG A 36 1.80 -3.07 5.19
N GLU A 37 2.41 -2.49 6.21
CA GLU A 37 1.67 -2.09 7.42
C GLU A 37 0.68 -0.96 7.13
N GLY A 38 1.04 0.02 6.30
CA GLY A 38 0.13 1.09 5.91
C GLY A 38 -1.11 0.57 5.17
N ILE A 39 -0.93 -0.34 4.21
CA ILE A 39 -2.05 -0.98 3.51
C ILE A 39 -2.96 -1.73 4.47
N ARG A 40 -2.38 -2.46 5.43
CA ARG A 40 -3.13 -3.25 6.41
C ARG A 40 -3.88 -2.36 7.42
N LEU A 41 -3.31 -1.22 7.78
CA LEU A 41 -3.92 -0.26 8.70
C LEU A 41 -5.14 0.43 8.05
N GLY A 42 -5.06 0.73 6.76
CA GLY A 42 -6.07 1.50 6.06
C GLY A 42 -5.90 3.00 6.27
N GLY A 43 -6.98 3.76 6.06
CA GLY A 43 -7.01 5.21 6.26
C GLY A 43 -8.24 5.64 7.06
N ASP A 44 -8.53 6.94 7.06
CA ASP A 44 -9.61 7.54 7.85
C ASP A 44 -11.00 7.00 7.49
N GLY A 45 -11.17 6.51 6.25
CA GLY A 45 -12.39 5.86 5.77
C GLY A 45 -12.52 4.38 6.15
N GLY A 46 -11.55 3.81 6.86
CA GLY A 46 -11.49 2.39 7.21
C GLY A 46 -10.51 1.58 6.35
N PRO A 47 -10.69 0.26 6.26
CA PRO A 47 -9.80 -0.62 5.50
C PRO A 47 -9.72 -0.20 4.04
N ALA A 48 -8.50 0.01 3.53
CA ALA A 48 -8.31 0.28 2.10
C ALA A 48 -8.65 -0.95 1.25
N LEU A 49 -8.36 -2.14 1.79
CA LEU A 49 -8.53 -3.43 1.16
C LEU A 49 -9.19 -4.43 2.12
N VAL A 50 -10.06 -5.26 1.59
CA VAL A 50 -10.63 -6.43 2.25
C VAL A 50 -10.09 -7.66 1.53
N ALA A 51 -9.29 -8.46 2.23
CA ALA A 51 -8.61 -9.62 1.64
C ALA A 51 -9.63 -10.62 1.06
N GLY A 52 -9.49 -10.95 -0.22
CA GLY A 52 -10.41 -11.84 -0.93
C GLY A 52 -11.68 -11.18 -1.45
N ALA A 53 -11.95 -9.92 -1.10
CA ALA A 53 -13.19 -9.21 -1.46
C ALA A 53 -12.89 -7.86 -2.16
N PRO A 54 -12.60 -7.87 -3.48
CA PRO A 54 -12.36 -6.65 -4.25
C PRO A 54 -13.54 -5.67 -4.21
N ASP A 55 -14.78 -6.17 -4.26
CA ASP A 55 -15.97 -5.33 -4.31
C ASP A 55 -16.26 -4.61 -2.97
N GLU A 56 -15.73 -5.13 -1.87
CA GLU A 56 -15.81 -4.52 -0.53
C GLU A 56 -14.61 -3.60 -0.22
N SER A 57 -13.64 -3.51 -1.14
CA SER A 57 -12.40 -2.77 -0.94
C SER A 57 -12.51 -1.31 -1.42
N LEU A 58 -12.25 -0.35 -0.52
CA LEU A 58 -12.31 1.08 -0.84
C LEU A 58 -11.34 1.48 -1.95
N LEU A 59 -10.13 0.91 -2.00
CA LEU A 59 -9.18 1.17 -3.09
C LEU A 59 -9.75 0.79 -4.44
N ILE A 60 -10.42 -0.36 -4.53
CA ILE A 60 -11.01 -0.87 -5.77
C ILE A 60 -12.19 0.00 -6.20
N SER A 61 -13.06 0.37 -5.26
CA SER A 61 -14.14 1.32 -5.51
C SER A 61 -13.61 2.67 -6.04
N ALA A 62 -12.53 3.18 -5.44
CA ALA A 62 -11.90 4.44 -5.83
C ALA A 62 -11.32 4.38 -7.25
N VAL A 63 -10.55 3.35 -7.61
CA VAL A 63 -9.95 3.25 -8.96
C VAL A 63 -10.97 2.89 -10.06
N ARG A 64 -12.08 2.24 -9.69
CA ARG A 64 -13.22 2.01 -10.60
C ARG A 64 -14.02 3.29 -10.86
N HIS A 65 -13.87 4.31 -10.01
CA HIS A 65 -14.74 5.48 -9.94
C HIS A 65 -16.20 5.09 -9.67
N SER A 66 -16.42 4.15 -8.74
CA SER A 66 -17.77 3.65 -8.43
C SER A 66 -18.65 4.67 -7.71
N SER A 67 -18.06 5.72 -7.10
CA SER A 67 -18.80 6.86 -6.57
C SER A 67 -18.01 8.17 -6.77
N GLN A 68 -18.73 9.28 -6.92
CA GLN A 68 -18.10 10.61 -7.09
C GLN A 68 -17.40 11.09 -5.81
N GLU A 69 -17.87 10.63 -4.65
CA GLU A 69 -17.32 10.97 -3.32
C GLU A 69 -15.96 10.27 -3.03
N LEU A 70 -15.64 9.17 -3.72
CA LEU A 70 -14.42 8.38 -3.50
C LEU A 70 -13.36 8.55 -4.62
N THR A 71 -13.51 9.58 -5.45
CA THR A 71 -12.61 9.79 -6.57
C THR A 71 -11.26 10.37 -6.12
N MET A 72 -10.15 9.65 -6.34
CA MET A 72 -8.80 10.14 -6.07
C MET A 72 -8.37 11.16 -7.14
N PRO A 73 -7.71 12.28 -6.78
CA PRO A 73 -6.90 13.05 -7.72
C PRO A 73 -5.57 12.34 -8.01
N PRO A 74 -5.10 12.28 -9.28
CA PRO A 74 -5.70 12.88 -10.48
C PRO A 74 -6.93 12.11 -10.98
N ARG A 75 -7.92 12.83 -11.52
CA ARG A 75 -9.21 12.25 -12.01
C ARG A 75 -9.07 11.32 -13.23
N LYS A 76 -7.86 10.96 -13.66
CA LYS A 76 -7.66 10.04 -14.76
C LYS A 76 -7.89 8.63 -14.24
N LYS A 77 -8.92 7.97 -14.78
CA LYS A 77 -9.18 6.56 -14.49
C LYS A 77 -8.03 5.70 -15.00
N LEU A 78 -7.61 4.73 -14.19
CA LEU A 78 -6.64 3.71 -14.60
C LEU A 78 -7.17 2.91 -15.80
N ALA A 79 -6.27 2.31 -16.56
CA ALA A 79 -6.67 1.42 -17.65
C ALA A 79 -7.43 0.19 -17.07
N PRO A 80 -8.39 -0.38 -17.79
CA PRO A 80 -9.13 -1.57 -17.32
C PRO A 80 -8.21 -2.71 -16.87
N GLU A 81 -7.08 -2.90 -17.56
CA GLU A 81 -6.10 -3.94 -17.27
C GLU A 81 -5.36 -3.69 -15.96
N GLU A 82 -5.08 -2.43 -15.64
CA GLU A 82 -4.46 -2.02 -14.37
C GLU A 82 -5.43 -2.22 -13.20
N ILE A 83 -6.71 -1.89 -13.40
CA ILE A 83 -7.76 -2.15 -12.41
C ILE A 83 -7.88 -3.67 -12.18
N ALA A 84 -7.90 -4.47 -13.23
CA ALA A 84 -7.97 -5.93 -13.12
C ALA A 84 -6.78 -6.52 -12.35
N LEU A 85 -5.57 -5.97 -12.50
CA LEU A 85 -4.41 -6.38 -11.71
C LEU A 85 -4.60 -6.10 -10.22
N LEU A 86 -5.15 -4.93 -9.87
CA LEU A 86 -5.44 -4.60 -8.48
C LEU A 86 -6.53 -5.50 -7.89
N GLU A 87 -7.59 -5.78 -8.65
CA GLU A 87 -8.66 -6.69 -8.25
C GLU A 87 -8.15 -8.10 -7.99
N GLU A 88 -7.35 -8.64 -8.92
CA GLU A 88 -6.74 -9.96 -8.78
C GLU A 88 -5.83 -10.01 -7.56
N TRP A 89 -5.00 -8.98 -7.35
CA TRP A 89 -4.16 -8.90 -6.16
C TRP A 89 -4.99 -8.94 -4.86
N VAL A 90 -6.09 -8.20 -4.79
CA VAL A 90 -6.99 -8.21 -3.62
C VAL A 90 -7.66 -9.56 -3.45
N LYS A 91 -8.11 -10.19 -4.54
CA LYS A 91 -8.71 -11.51 -4.55
C LYS A 91 -7.76 -12.59 -4.03
N MET A 92 -6.46 -12.47 -4.32
CA MET A 92 -5.41 -13.33 -3.76
C MET A 92 -5.12 -13.07 -2.26
N GLY A 93 -5.83 -12.14 -1.62
CA GLY A 93 -5.60 -11.74 -0.23
C GLY A 93 -4.57 -10.63 -0.06
N ALA A 94 -4.29 -9.87 -1.12
CA ALA A 94 -3.33 -8.78 -1.16
C ALA A 94 -1.91 -9.16 -0.65
N PRO A 95 -1.29 -10.25 -1.14
CA PRO A 95 0.03 -10.66 -0.68
C PRO A 95 1.08 -9.58 -0.98
N ASP A 96 1.79 -9.15 0.05
CA ASP A 96 2.80 -8.09 0.00
C ASP A 96 4.09 -8.55 0.68
N PRO A 97 5.20 -8.72 -0.06
CA PRO A 97 6.48 -9.16 0.47
C PRO A 97 7.28 -8.05 1.19
N ARG A 98 6.75 -6.82 1.29
CA ARG A 98 7.38 -5.70 2.03
C ARG A 98 7.25 -5.89 3.55
N ILE A 99 7.78 -6.98 4.05
CA ILE A 99 8.07 -7.15 5.47
C ILE A 99 9.26 -6.25 5.81
N ARG A 100 9.08 -5.34 6.76
CA ARG A 100 10.20 -4.61 7.36
C ARG A 100 11.25 -5.62 7.77
N LYS A 101 12.46 -5.51 7.20
CA LYS A 101 13.63 -6.24 7.68
C LYS A 101 14.01 -5.64 9.03
N ALA A 102 13.28 -5.99 10.09
CA ALA A 102 13.56 -5.64 11.47
C ALA A 102 14.80 -6.38 12.03
N LEU A 103 15.76 -6.73 11.18
CA LEU A 103 16.97 -7.49 11.52
C LEU A 103 18.27 -6.74 11.18
N SER A 104 18.20 -5.43 10.94
CA SER A 104 19.42 -4.60 10.85
C SER A 104 19.59 -3.63 12.03
N ALA A 105 18.56 -3.42 12.86
CA ALA A 105 18.62 -2.47 13.98
C ALA A 105 19.15 -3.10 15.29
N VAL A 106 19.00 -4.41 15.48
CA VAL A 106 19.43 -5.09 16.71
C VAL A 106 20.92 -5.47 16.70
N ALA A 107 21.55 -5.62 15.53
CA ALA A 107 22.97 -5.95 15.44
C ALA A 107 23.91 -4.75 15.73
N ALA A 108 23.43 -3.52 15.52
CA ALA A 108 24.23 -2.31 15.77
C ALA A 108 24.23 -1.88 17.25
N ALA A 109 23.23 -2.29 18.03
CA ALA A 109 23.10 -1.92 19.45
C ALA A 109 23.83 -2.88 20.42
N ALA A 110 24.27 -4.05 19.95
CA ALA A 110 24.87 -5.09 20.79
C ALA A 110 26.41 -5.09 20.82
N THR A 111 27.08 -4.16 20.11
CA THR A 111 28.55 -4.15 19.98
C THR A 111 29.26 -3.01 20.72
N GLY A 112 28.59 -2.30 21.64
CA GLY A 112 29.22 -1.23 22.44
C GLY A 112 29.07 -1.43 23.95
N ARG A 113 29.96 -2.22 24.58
CA ARG A 113 30.29 -2.15 26.02
C ARG A 113 31.77 -1.73 26.16
N PRO A 114 32.25 -1.26 27.32
CA PRO A 114 31.57 -1.04 28.60
C PRO A 114 31.78 0.37 29.21
N ALA A 115 31.12 0.58 30.35
CA ALA A 115 31.43 1.62 31.33
C ALA A 115 32.90 1.58 31.76
N VAL A 116 33.47 2.76 32.03
CA VAL A 116 34.72 2.95 32.76
C VAL A 116 34.41 3.74 34.03
N ASP A 117 35.10 3.36 35.11
CA ASP A 117 34.90 3.69 36.52
C ASP A 117 34.83 5.18 36.88
#